data_AF-A0A2H9PRD0-F1
#
_entry.id   AF-A0A2H9PRD0-F1
#
_cell.length_a   1.000
_cell.length_b   1.000
_cell.length_c   1.000
_cell.angle_alpha   90.00
_cell.angle_beta   90.00
_cell.angle_gamma   90.00
#
_symmetry.space_group_name_H-M   'P 1'
#
loop_
_entity.id
_entity.type
_entity.pdbx_description
1 polymer ?
#
loop_
_entity_poly.entity_id
_entity_poly.type
_entity_poly.pdbx_seq_one_letter_code
_entity_poly.pdbx_strand_id
1 'polypeptide(L)' 'HLLKITPASESSSLAPQGGFLRYGIPKCDCILVKGSLPGTTKRLIILTTAERAKQHQAPSITLISRHSPQGR' A
#
# COMPACT_ATOMS: atom_id res chain seq x y z
N HIS A 1 4.63 -1.60 10.09
CA HIS A 1 4.21 -3.01 9.89
C HIS A 1 3.84 -3.21 8.44
N LEU A 2 4.39 -4.24 7.79
CA LEU A 2 3.99 -4.63 6.44
C LEU A 2 2.73 -5.48 6.51
N LEU A 3 1.78 -5.22 5.62
CA LEU A 3 0.51 -5.95 5.55
C LEU A 3 0.50 -6.94 4.41
N LYS A 4 0.85 -6.49 3.20
CA LYS A 4 0.84 -7.32 2.00
C LYS A 4 1.92 -6.86 1.04
N ILE A 5 2.57 -7.81 0.36
CA ILE A 5 3.40 -7.58 -0.81
C ILE A 5 2.64 -8.16 -1.99
N THR A 6 2.55 -7.44 -3.11
CA THR A 6 1.72 -7.85 -4.25
C THR A 6 2.50 -7.60 -5.54
N PRO A 7 2.60 -8.60 -6.44
CA PRO A 7 3.26 -8.43 -7.72
C PRO A 7 2.44 -7.56 -8.66
N ALA A 8 3.09 -7.00 -9.68
CA ALA A 8 2.50 -6.13 -10.69
C ALA A 8 1.20 -6.68 -11.31
N SER A 9 1.09 -8.01 -11.51
CA SER A 9 -0.09 -8.65 -12.10
C SER A 9 -1.38 -8.45 -11.30
N GLU A 10 -1.30 -8.30 -9.97
CA GLU A 10 -2.46 -8.18 -9.08
C GLU A 10 -2.65 -6.76 -8.52
N SER A 11 -1.77 -5.83 -8.90
CA SER A 11 -1.76 -4.44 -8.43
C SER A 11 -3.08 -3.70 -8.68
N SER A 12 -3.77 -4.02 -9.77
CA SER A 12 -5.09 -3.46 -10.10
C SER A 12 -6.17 -3.80 -9.06
N SER A 13 -6.10 -4.99 -8.44
CA SER A 13 -7.07 -5.43 -7.43
C SER A 13 -6.96 -4.66 -6.11
N LEU A 14 -5.83 -4.01 -5.85
CA LEU A 14 -5.62 -3.18 -4.66
C LEU A 14 -6.03 -1.72 -4.85
N ALA A 15 -6.08 -1.24 -6.10
CA ALA A 15 -6.41 0.14 -6.38
C ALA A 15 -7.90 0.42 -6.06
N PRO A 16 -8.23 1.56 -5.45
CA PRO A 16 -9.62 1.98 -5.31
C PRO A 16 -10.25 2.25 -6.67
N GLN A 17 -11.59 2.29 -6.73
CA GLN A 17 -12.30 2.67 -7.95
C GLN A 17 -11.85 4.07 -8.40
N GLY A 18 -11.39 4.20 -9.65
CA GLY A 18 -10.80 5.44 -10.19
C GLY A 18 -9.30 5.64 -9.91
N GLY A 19 -8.66 4.70 -9.21
CA GLY A 19 -7.23 4.73 -8.89
C GLY A 19 -6.86 5.66 -7.73
N PHE A 20 -5.59 5.66 -7.36
CA PHE A 20 -5.10 6.52 -6.29
C PHE A 20 -5.10 7.98 -6.73
N LEU A 21 -5.67 8.87 -5.91
CA LEU A 21 -5.73 10.30 -6.19
C LEU A 21 -4.31 10.85 -6.48
N ARG A 22 -4.16 11.58 -7.59
CA ARG A 22 -2.87 12.14 -8.08
C ARG A 22 -1.79 11.12 -8.47
N TYR A 23 -2.07 9.82 -8.40
CA TYR A 23 -1.14 8.75 -8.76
C TYR A 23 -1.63 7.90 -9.92
N GLY A 24 -2.88 7.43 -9.85
CA GLY A 24 -3.48 6.49 -10.81
C GLY A 24 -3.41 5.05 -10.32
N ILE A 25 -3.45 4.09 -11.26
CA ILE A 25 -3.36 2.66 -10.97
C ILE A 25 -1.88 2.26 -11.01
N PRO A 26 -1.31 1.68 -9.95
CA PRO A 26 0.06 1.19 -9.97
C PRO A 26 0.17 0.02 -10.96
N LYS A 27 1.26 -0.01 -11.74
CA LYS A 27 1.57 -1.09 -12.70
C LYS A 27 2.77 -1.95 -12.28
N CYS A 28 3.32 -1.68 -11.11
CA CYS A 28 4.50 -2.32 -10.57
C CYS A 28 4.16 -3.05 -9.27
N ASP A 29 5.16 -3.77 -8.75
CA ASP A 29 5.05 -4.41 -7.45
C ASP A 29 4.76 -3.38 -6.36
N CYS A 30 3.80 -3.72 -5.50
CA CYS A 30 3.27 -2.82 -4.48
C CYS A 30 3.37 -3.46 -3.12
N ILE A 31 3.59 -2.61 -2.11
CA ILE A 31 3.63 -3.01 -0.71
C ILE A 31 2.58 -2.20 0.04
N LEU A 32 1.73 -2.89 0.81
CA LEU A 32 0.79 -2.28 1.73
C LEU A 32 1.44 -2.13 3.11
N VAL A 33 1.51 -0.90 3.58
CA VAL A 33 2.08 -0.54 4.89
C VAL A 33 0.95 -0.09 5.81
N LYS A 34 0.98 -0.55 7.06
CA LYS A 34 0.07 -0.05 8.10
C LYS A 34 0.44 1.37 8.49
N GLY A 35 -0.53 2.29 8.43
CA GLY A 35 -0.41 3.66 8.93
C GLY A 35 -0.18 4.69 7.81
N SER A 36 0.31 5.87 8.20
CA SER A 36 0.64 6.97 7.29
C SER A 36 2.14 7.05 7.04
N LEU A 37 2.53 7.43 5.82
CA LEU A 37 3.91 7.80 5.50
C LEU A 37 4.02 9.31 5.39
N PRO A 38 5.12 9.93 5.86
CA PRO A 38 5.30 11.37 5.71
C PRO A 38 5.48 11.74 4.23
N GLY A 39 5.13 12.97 3.88
CA GLY A 39 5.32 13.54 2.54
C GLY A 39 4.17 13.35 1.57
N THR A 40 4.32 13.94 0.38
CA THR A 40 3.30 13.92 -0.67
C THR A 40 3.30 12.60 -1.45
N THR A 41 2.22 12.33 -2.17
CA THR A 41 2.15 11.26 -3.17
C THR A 41 3.27 11.39 -4.21
N LYS A 42 3.79 10.26 -4.74
CA LYS A 42 4.92 10.15 -5.71
C LYS A 42 6.33 10.46 -5.18
N ARG A 43 6.49 10.62 -3.86
CA ARG A 43 7.81 10.78 -3.27
C ARG A 43 8.56 9.44 -3.23
N LEU A 44 9.86 9.46 -3.52
CA LEU A 44 10.74 8.31 -3.31
C LEU A 44 10.84 8.00 -1.81
N ILE A 45 10.65 6.73 -1.45
CA ILE A 45 10.76 6.24 -0.08
C ILE A 45 11.79 5.11 -0.07
N ILE A 46 12.77 5.20 0.84
CA ILE A 46 13.76 4.15 1.05
C ILE A 46 13.31 3.34 2.26
N LEU A 47 13.10 2.03 2.07
CA LEU A 47 12.81 1.11 3.16
C LEU A 47 14.13 0.51 3.65
N THR A 48 14.43 0.70 4.94
CA THR A 48 15.60 0.10 5.58
C THR A 48 15.20 -1.11 6.41
N THR A 49 16.14 -2.03 6.63
CA THR A 49 15.95 -3.11 7.59
C THR A 49 15.83 -2.54 8.99
N ALA A 50 14.93 -3.12 9.79
CA ALA A 50 14.73 -2.67 11.16
C ALA A 50 15.90 -3.13 12.03
N GLU A 51 16.66 -2.18 12.60
CA GLU A 51 17.74 -2.49 13.56
C GLU A 51 17.20 -3.13 14.85
N ARG A 52 15.98 -2.75 15.26
CA ARG A 52 15.30 -3.33 16.41
C ARG A 52 14.30 -4.38 15.95
N ALA A 53 14.67 -5.65 16.07
CA ALA A 53 13.80 -6.77 15.74
C ALA A 53 12.55 -6.76 16.63
N LYS A 54 11.38 -6.55 16.02
CA LYS A 54 10.08 -6.79 16.64
C LYS A 54 9.49 -8.04 16.01
N GLN A 55 9.17 -9.05 16.82
CA GLN A 55 8.45 -10.21 16.31
C GLN A 55 7.05 -9.77 15.89
N HIS A 56 6.69 -10.06 14.65
CA HIS A 56 5.38 -9.73 14.09
C HIS A 56 4.75 -11.01 13.56
N GLN A 57 3.53 -11.29 14.01
CA GLN A 57 2.71 -12.35 13.45
C GLN A 57 2.21 -11.92 12.07
N ALA A 58 2.07 -12.89 11.16
CA ALA A 58 1.53 -12.64 9.83
C ALA A 58 0.10 -12.09 9.94
N PRO A 59 -0.21 -10.93 9.33
CA PRO A 59 -1.55 -10.37 9.40
C PRO A 59 -2.53 -11.16 8.53
N SER A 60 -3.71 -11.47 9.07
CA SER A 60 -4.85 -11.94 8.26
C SER A 60 -5.63 -10.75 7.73
N ILE A 61 -5.73 -10.60 6.40
CA ILE A 61 -6.43 -9.50 5.75
C ILE A 61 -7.80 -10.00 5.28
N THR A 62 -8.87 -9.61 5.99
CA THR A 62 -10.24 -10.04 5.65
C THR A 62 -10.88 -9.17 4.57
N LEU A 63 -10.60 -7.86 4.55
CA LEU A 63 -11.22 -6.92 3.62
C LEU A 63 -10.27 -5.77 3.28
N ILE A 64 -10.24 -5.39 2.01
CA ILE A 64 -9.54 -4.20 1.51
C ILE A 64 -10.59 -3.25 0.95
N SER A 65 -10.66 -2.03 1.49
CA SER A 65 -11.59 -1.01 0.99
C SER A 65 -11.17 -0.54 -0.40
N ARG A 66 -12.10 -0.59 -1.35
CA ARG A 66 -11.93 -0.12 -2.73
C ARG A 66 -12.78 1.11 -3.05
N HIS A 67 -13.35 1.74 -2.02
CA HIS A 67 -14.18 2.91 -2.21
C HIS A 67 -13.35 4.04 -2.84
N SER A 68 -13.96 4.78 -3.77
CA SER A 68 -13.32 5.95 -4.36
C SER A 68 -12.97 6.97 -3.25
N PRO A 69 -11.73 7.46 -3.19
CA PRO A 69 -11.35 8.55 -2.30
C PRO A 69 -11.80 9.94 -2.82
N GLN A 70 -12.35 10.02 -4.04
CA GLN A 70 -12.82 11.26 -4.66
C GLN A 70 -14.30 11.44 -4.36
N GLY A 71 -14.63 12.47 -3.57
CA GLY A 71 -15.97 13.04 -3.35
C GLY A 71 -17.13 12.04 -3.24
N ARG A 72 -17.52 11.72 -2.00
CA ARG A 72 -18.65 10.87 -1.56
C ARG A 72 -19.29 9.96 -2.62
#